data_AF-A0A7X0L967-F1
#
_entry.id   AF-A0A7X0L967-F1
#
_cell.length_a   1.000
_cell.length_b   1.000
_cell.length_c   1.000
_cell.angle_alpha   90.00
_cell.angle_beta   90.00
_cell.angle_gamma   90.00
#
_symmetry.space_group_name_H-M   'P 1'
#
loop_
_entity.id
_entity.type
_entity.pdbx_description
1 polymer ?
#
loop_
_entity_poly.entity_id
_entity_poly.type
_entity_poly.pdbx_seq_one_letter_code
_entity_poly.pdbx_strand_id
1 'polypeptide(L)'
;MSEHDLDDEQQLADGAGTADFDAFFAEESATRPRQSLTLYGTGYQLPESLPLMFTLQMERVQHSSDADDVRKMLATLYGADVLDTWAERGMTDRQLGVVLIYSAANIRRPGSCTMQRAAQLYEQQEAGKAAAPNRAQRRATPKKTKTKKGRSSGKRS
;
A
#
# COMPACT_ATOMS: atom_id res chain seq x y z
N MET A 1 59.81 15.85 2.50
CA MET A 1 58.77 15.07 1.80
C MET A 1 58.47 13.89 2.72
N SER A 2 57.74 14.14 3.80
CA SER A 2 56.27 13.96 3.94
C SER A 2 55.98 12.57 4.50
N GLU A 3 56.31 12.38 5.77
CA GLU A 3 55.83 11.29 6.65
C GLU A 3 54.60 11.83 7.38
N HIS A 4 53.37 11.55 6.92
CA HIS A 4 52.11 11.73 7.67
C HIS A 4 50.92 11.31 6.79
N ASP A 5 50.69 10.00 6.61
CA ASP A 5 49.47 9.55 5.92
C ASP A 5 49.05 8.12 6.32
N LEU A 6 49.22 7.73 7.59
CA LEU A 6 48.86 6.37 8.07
C LEU A 6 48.11 6.32 9.42
N ASP A 7 47.83 7.45 10.07
CA ASP A 7 47.22 7.44 11.41
C ASP A 7 45.68 7.64 11.44
N ASP A 8 45.03 7.91 10.30
CA ASP A 8 43.58 8.23 10.26
C ASP A 8 42.67 6.99 10.15
N GLU A 9 43.17 5.83 9.72
CA GLU A 9 42.32 4.63 9.53
C GLU A 9 42.11 3.79 10.81
N GLN A 10 42.85 4.05 11.90
CA GLN A 10 42.79 3.22 13.12
C GLN A 10 41.79 3.72 14.17
N GLN A 11 41.15 4.89 13.98
CA GLN A 11 40.24 5.45 14.99
C GLN A 11 38.79 4.94 14.95
N LEU A 12 38.42 4.10 13.98
CA LEU A 12 37.09 3.44 13.95
C LEU A 12 37.03 2.13 14.74
N ALA A 13 38.17 1.63 15.25
CA ALA A 13 38.25 0.27 15.81
C ALA A 13 38.15 0.20 17.36
N ASP A 14 38.34 1.29 18.10
CA ASP A 14 38.46 1.26 19.57
C ASP A 14 37.18 1.63 20.35
N GLY A 15 36.06 1.84 19.65
CA GLY A 15 34.76 2.17 20.26
C GLY A 15 33.61 1.24 19.90
N ALA A 16 33.87 0.16 19.15
CA ALA A 16 32.84 -0.73 18.64
C ALA A 16 32.37 -1.75 19.69
N GLY A 17 31.80 -1.25 20.80
CA GLY A 17 30.76 -2.01 21.48
C GLY A 17 29.69 -2.38 20.45
N THR A 18 29.13 -3.58 20.52
CA THR A 18 28.01 -3.99 19.65
C THR A 18 26.96 -2.88 19.60
N ALA A 19 26.79 -2.26 18.42
CA ALA A 19 25.78 -1.24 18.23
C ALA A 19 24.40 -1.88 18.47
N ASP A 20 23.65 -1.31 19.41
CA ASP A 20 22.29 -1.74 19.69
C ASP A 20 21.33 -1.08 18.68
N PHE A 21 20.98 -1.83 17.63
CA PHE A 21 20.04 -1.36 16.61
C PHE A 21 18.66 -1.05 17.19
N ASP A 22 18.23 -1.71 18.27
CA ASP A 22 16.94 -1.43 18.89
C ASP A 22 16.94 -0.02 19.50
N ALA A 23 18.05 0.38 20.12
CA ALA A 23 18.25 1.74 20.63
C ALA A 23 18.30 2.79 19.50
N PHE A 24 19.00 2.49 18.39
CA PHE A 24 19.06 3.36 17.21
C PHE A 24 17.66 3.58 16.59
N PHE A 25 16.86 2.52 16.43
CA PHE A 25 15.52 2.63 15.87
C PHE A 25 14.55 3.38 16.79
N ALA A 26 14.67 3.20 18.11
CA ALA A 26 13.87 3.94 19.09
C ALA A 26 14.14 5.45 19.04
N GLU A 27 15.39 5.86 18.82
CA GLU A 27 15.75 7.26 18.65
C GLU A 27 15.25 7.83 17.31
N GLU A 28 15.39 7.08 16.21
CA GLU A 28 14.95 7.52 14.89
C GLU A 28 13.41 7.74 14.82
N SER A 29 12.63 6.86 15.47
CA SER A 29 11.16 6.94 15.43
C SER A 29 10.58 8.06 16.29
N ALA A 30 11.19 8.36 17.43
CA ALA A 30 10.69 9.36 18.40
C ALA A 30 10.65 10.80 17.86
N THR A 31 11.40 11.10 16.80
CA THR A 31 11.59 12.47 16.30
C THR A 31 10.60 12.88 15.21
N ARG A 32 9.79 11.95 14.67
CA ARG A 32 8.96 12.20 13.48
C ARG A 32 7.51 12.52 13.83
N PRO A 33 6.98 13.70 13.43
CA PRO A 33 5.59 14.05 13.71
C PRO A 33 4.62 13.20 12.89
N ARG A 34 3.67 12.55 13.57
CA ARG A 34 2.60 11.78 12.93
C ARG A 34 1.67 12.68 12.14
N GLN A 35 1.33 12.24 10.93
CA GLN A 35 0.39 12.93 10.07
C GLN A 35 -1.03 12.46 10.36
N SER A 36 -2.00 13.36 10.25
CA SER A 36 -3.41 13.06 10.42
C SER A 36 -4.17 13.36 9.15
N LEU A 37 -5.31 12.68 8.99
CA LEU A 37 -6.27 12.96 7.93
C LEU A 37 -7.68 12.72 8.44
N THR A 38 -8.66 13.37 7.82
CA THR A 38 -10.07 13.16 8.13
C THR A 38 -10.78 12.61 6.90
N LEU A 39 -11.48 11.49 7.05
CA LEU A 39 -12.34 10.91 6.01
C LEU A 39 -13.73 10.70 6.57
N TYR A 40 -14.74 11.21 5.86
CA TYR A 40 -16.16 11.09 6.26
C TYR A 40 -16.47 11.57 7.69
N GLY A 41 -15.74 12.56 8.19
CA GLY A 41 -15.88 13.08 9.55
C GLY A 41 -15.12 12.31 10.62
N THR A 42 -14.47 11.19 10.26
CA THR A 42 -13.61 10.40 11.17
C THR A 42 -12.15 10.81 11.00
N GLY A 43 -11.49 11.13 12.10
CA GLY A 43 -10.06 11.43 12.13
C GLY A 43 -9.22 10.14 12.21
N TYR A 44 -8.18 10.07 11.39
CA TYR A 44 -7.21 8.99 11.36
C TYR A 44 -5.81 9.53 11.64
N GLN A 45 -5.05 8.84 12.49
CA GLN A 45 -3.65 9.13 12.73
C GLN A 45 -2.79 8.09 11.99
N LEU A 46 -1.92 8.56 11.11
CA LEU A 46 -1.01 7.69 10.39
C LEU A 46 0.13 7.22 11.32
N PRO A 47 0.69 6.01 11.06
CA PRO A 47 1.89 5.55 11.74
C PRO A 47 3.07 6.52 11.60
N GLU A 48 4.01 6.47 12.54
CA GLU A 48 5.24 7.28 12.51
C GLU A 48 6.23 6.85 11.42
N SER A 49 6.16 5.59 11.00
CA SER A 49 6.98 4.99 9.95
C SER A 49 6.15 4.00 9.15
N LEU A 50 6.56 3.70 7.92
CA LEU A 50 5.77 2.85 7.03
C LEU A 50 5.89 1.40 7.50
N PRO A 51 4.80 0.74 7.95
CA PRO A 51 4.90 -0.62 8.45
C PRO A 51 5.39 -1.55 7.34
N LEU A 52 6.35 -2.43 7.64
CA LEU A 52 6.90 -3.39 6.67
C LEU A 52 5.78 -4.19 5.98
N MET A 53 4.80 -4.63 6.77
CA MET A 53 3.64 -5.38 6.28
C MET A 53 2.80 -4.58 5.27
N PHE A 54 2.77 -3.26 5.33
CA PHE A 54 2.03 -2.47 4.33
C PHE A 54 2.63 -2.66 2.94
N THR A 55 3.95 -2.57 2.80
CA THR A 55 4.64 -2.72 1.52
C THR A 55 4.44 -4.12 0.94
N LEU A 56 4.60 -5.16 1.77
CA LEU A 56 4.40 -6.55 1.35
C LEU A 56 2.94 -6.82 0.94
N GLN A 57 1.97 -6.27 1.67
CA GLN A 57 0.55 -6.44 1.32
C GLN A 57 0.16 -5.65 0.07
N MET A 58 0.77 -4.48 -0.17
CA MET A 58 0.57 -3.71 -1.40
C MET A 58 1.00 -4.50 -2.65
N GLU A 59 2.14 -5.19 -2.59
CA GLU A 59 2.59 -6.07 -3.67
C GLU A 59 1.62 -7.25 -3.87
N ARG A 60 1.16 -7.86 -2.78
CA ARG A 60 0.16 -8.94 -2.86
C ARG A 60 -1.14 -8.46 -3.49
N VAL A 61 -1.67 -7.31 -3.08
CA VAL A 61 -2.94 -6.75 -3.59
C VAL A 61 -2.86 -6.47 -5.09
N GLN A 62 -1.70 -6.08 -5.62
CA GLN A 62 -1.51 -5.89 -7.06
C GLN A 62 -1.75 -7.17 -7.87
N HIS A 63 -1.47 -8.33 -7.28
CA HIS A 63 -1.65 -9.64 -7.91
C HIS A 63 -2.88 -10.42 -7.42
N SER A 64 -3.60 -9.89 -6.43
CA SER A 64 -4.73 -10.54 -5.79
C SER A 64 -6.07 -9.91 -6.17
N SER A 65 -7.12 -10.74 -6.24
CA SER A 65 -8.51 -10.28 -6.37
C SER A 65 -9.32 -10.45 -5.10
N ASP A 66 -8.66 -10.81 -4.01
CA ASP A 66 -9.28 -10.99 -2.69
C ASP A 66 -9.45 -9.65 -1.98
N ALA A 67 -10.64 -9.41 -1.44
CA ALA A 67 -10.94 -8.22 -0.64
C ALA A 67 -10.26 -8.30 0.74
N ASP A 68 -9.99 -9.51 1.26
CA ASP A 68 -9.33 -9.69 2.55
C ASP A 68 -7.87 -9.23 2.53
N ASP A 69 -7.19 -9.32 1.39
CA ASP A 69 -5.84 -8.78 1.25
C ASP A 69 -5.85 -7.25 1.35
N VAL A 70 -6.84 -6.58 0.76
CA VAL A 70 -7.02 -5.12 0.87
C VAL A 70 -7.37 -4.73 2.31
N ARG A 71 -8.23 -5.51 2.98
CA ARG A 71 -8.59 -5.30 4.40
C ARG A 71 -7.36 -5.37 5.29
N LYS A 72 -6.53 -6.42 5.13
CA LYS A 72 -5.28 -6.60 5.89
C LYS A 72 -4.31 -5.46 5.65
N MET A 73 -4.14 -5.03 4.39
CA MET A 73 -3.28 -3.91 4.04
C MET A 73 -3.74 -2.63 4.74
N LEU A 74 -5.02 -2.28 4.66
CA LEU A 74 -5.55 -1.06 5.29
C LEU A 74 -5.49 -1.12 6.81
N ALA A 75 -5.69 -2.30 7.41
CA ALA A 75 -5.60 -2.48 8.84
C ALA A 75 -4.22 -2.11 9.41
N THR A 76 -3.14 -2.27 8.62
CA THR A 76 -1.79 -1.86 9.05
C THR A 76 -1.62 -0.34 9.19
N LEU A 77 -2.44 0.46 8.49
CA LEU A 77 -2.32 1.92 8.50
C LEU A 77 -3.39 2.60 9.35
N TYR A 78 -4.61 2.06 9.36
CA TYR A 78 -5.78 2.76 9.90
C TYR A 78 -6.53 1.96 10.98
N GLY A 79 -6.09 0.72 11.27
CA GLY A 79 -6.80 -0.18 12.17
C GLY A 79 -7.90 -0.99 11.48
N ALA A 80 -8.56 -1.85 12.25
CA ALA A 80 -9.55 -2.79 11.74
C ALA A 80 -10.79 -2.09 11.13
N ASP A 81 -11.47 -2.81 10.23
CA ASP A 81 -12.82 -2.49 9.71
C ASP A 81 -12.99 -1.18 8.93
N VAL A 82 -11.89 -0.50 8.62
CA VAL A 82 -11.94 0.76 7.83
C VAL A 82 -12.42 0.54 6.40
N LEU A 83 -12.09 -0.60 5.80
CA LEU A 83 -12.48 -0.89 4.41
C LEU A 83 -13.99 -0.98 4.27
N ASP A 84 -14.66 -1.68 5.20
CA ASP A 84 -16.11 -1.80 5.19
C ASP A 84 -16.76 -0.46 5.47
N THR A 85 -16.27 0.26 6.47
CA THR A 85 -16.75 1.61 6.81
C THR A 85 -16.69 2.55 5.60
N TRP A 86 -15.58 2.54 4.87
CA TRP A 86 -15.41 3.39 3.70
C TRP A 86 -16.25 2.92 2.51
N ALA A 87 -16.37 1.61 2.31
CA ALA A 87 -17.22 1.03 1.27
C ALA A 87 -18.70 1.38 1.51
N GLU A 88 -19.19 1.29 2.75
CA GLU A 88 -20.56 1.69 3.14
C GLU A 88 -20.81 3.19 2.90
N ARG A 89 -19.79 4.02 3.05
CA ARG A 89 -19.82 5.45 2.72
C ARG A 89 -19.66 5.74 1.22
N GLY A 90 -19.54 4.70 0.39
CA GLY A 90 -19.46 4.82 -1.07
C GLY A 90 -18.07 5.19 -1.60
N MET A 91 -17.00 4.87 -0.86
CA MET A 91 -15.63 5.10 -1.33
C MET A 91 -15.37 4.36 -2.65
N THR A 92 -14.88 5.10 -3.64
CA THR A 92 -14.50 4.55 -4.95
C THR A 92 -13.04 4.10 -4.98
N ASP A 93 -12.70 3.21 -5.91
CA ASP A 93 -11.32 2.74 -6.15
C ASP A 93 -10.35 3.92 -6.36
N ARG A 94 -10.79 4.97 -7.07
CA ARG A 94 -10.01 6.20 -7.26
C ARG A 94 -9.72 6.88 -5.92
N GLN A 95 -10.74 7.08 -5.09
CA GLN A 95 -10.58 7.73 -3.79
C GLN A 95 -9.65 6.93 -2.87
N LEU A 96 -9.79 5.60 -2.86
CA LEU A 96 -8.89 4.71 -2.14
C LEU A 96 -7.43 4.86 -2.61
N GLY A 97 -7.21 4.86 -3.92
CA GLY A 97 -5.87 5.07 -4.49
C GLY A 97 -5.22 6.39 -4.08
N VAL A 98 -5.98 7.49 -4.07
CA VAL A 98 -5.50 8.80 -3.60
C VAL A 98 -5.12 8.78 -2.13
N VAL A 99 -5.96 8.18 -1.28
CA VAL A 99 -5.71 8.05 0.17
C VAL A 99 -4.44 7.24 0.45
N LEU A 100 -4.20 6.17 -0.32
CA LEU A 100 -3.00 5.35 -0.20
C LEU A 100 -1.73 6.10 -0.62
N ILE A 101 -1.76 6.85 -1.74
CA ILE A 101 -0.62 7.67 -2.18
C ILE A 101 -0.31 8.76 -1.16
N TYR A 102 -1.33 9.49 -0.69
CA TYR A 102 -1.16 10.52 0.33
C TYR A 102 -0.49 9.96 1.58
N SER A 103 -0.97 8.81 2.06
CA SER A 103 -0.52 8.24 3.32
C SER A 103 0.88 7.66 3.21
N ALA A 104 1.19 6.91 2.15
CA ALA A 104 2.53 6.38 1.95
C ALA A 104 3.58 7.51 1.84
N ALA A 105 3.26 8.60 1.14
CA ALA A 105 4.17 9.74 1.01
C ALA A 105 4.38 10.45 2.36
N ASN A 106 3.30 10.74 3.09
CA ASN A 106 3.36 11.49 4.34
C ASN A 106 3.86 10.68 5.54
N ILE A 107 3.78 9.35 5.50
CA ILE A 107 4.46 8.49 6.48
C ILE A 107 5.97 8.49 6.23
N ARG A 108 6.40 8.39 4.96
CA ARG A 108 7.84 8.42 4.61
C ARG A 108 8.47 9.77 4.87
N ARG A 109 7.76 10.85 4.54
CA ARG A 109 8.20 12.22 4.73
C ARG A 109 6.99 13.09 5.07
N PRO A 110 6.74 13.37 6.37
CA PRO A 110 5.64 14.21 6.81
C PRO A 110 5.56 15.53 6.05
N GLY A 111 4.36 15.89 5.56
CA GLY A 111 4.11 17.13 4.83
C GLY A 111 4.59 17.15 3.37
N SER A 112 5.14 16.04 2.85
CA SER A 112 5.67 15.98 1.49
C SER A 112 4.60 15.94 0.39
N CYS A 113 3.37 15.58 0.73
CA CYS A 113 2.32 15.38 -0.26
C CYS A 113 0.99 15.96 0.24
N THR A 114 0.37 16.82 -0.56
CA THR A 114 -1.01 17.28 -0.31
C THR A 114 -2.02 16.30 -0.90
N MET A 115 -3.28 16.34 -0.46
CA MET A 115 -4.34 15.52 -1.05
C MET A 115 -4.51 15.77 -2.55
N GLN A 116 -4.42 17.04 -2.98
CA GLN A 116 -4.49 17.40 -4.39
C GLN A 116 -3.29 16.82 -5.17
N ARG A 117 -2.08 16.85 -4.59
CA ARG A 117 -0.91 16.24 -5.21
C ARG A 117 -1.06 14.73 -5.33
N ALA A 118 -1.60 14.06 -4.31
CA ALA A 118 -1.89 12.64 -4.36
C ALA A 118 -2.91 12.28 -5.46
N ALA A 119 -3.93 13.10 -5.67
CA ALA A 119 -4.90 12.93 -6.76
C ALA A 119 -4.23 13.02 -8.15
N GLN A 120 -3.36 14.01 -8.36
CA GLN A 120 -2.59 14.15 -9.60
C GLN A 120 -1.67 12.95 -9.84
N LEU A 121 -0.98 12.48 -8.79
CA LEU A 121 -0.09 11.33 -8.89
C LEU A 121 -0.86 10.04 -9.23
N TYR A 122 -2.06 9.87 -8.67
CA TYR A 122 -2.93 8.75 -9.04
C TYR A 122 -3.30 8.81 -10.53
N GLU A 123 -3.73 9.96 -11.02
CA GLU A 123 -4.10 10.15 -12.43
C GLU A 123 -2.92 9.89 -13.37
N GLN A 124 -1.71 10.34 -13.02
CA GLN A 124 -0.49 10.07 -13.78
C GLN A 124 -0.17 8.57 -13.83
N GLN A 125 -0.33 7.86 -12.72
CA GLN A 125 -0.11 6.42 -12.66
C GLN A 125 -1.14 5.65 -13.50
N GLU A 126 -2.42 6.02 -13.43
CA GLU A 126 -3.47 5.36 -14.21
C GLU A 126 -3.37 5.65 -15.70
N ALA A 127 -2.98 6.88 -16.07
CA ALA A 127 -2.70 7.23 -17.47
C ALA A 127 -1.56 6.37 -18.05
N GLY A 128 -0.53 6.07 -17.25
CA GLY A 128 0.55 5.15 -17.64
C GLY A 128 0.15 3.66 -17.69
N LYS A 129 -0.95 3.27 -17.04
CA LYS A 129 -1.45 1.89 -16.96
C LYS A 129 -2.62 1.58 -17.90
N ALA A 130 -3.07 2.56 -18.70
CA ALA A 130 -4.28 2.49 -19.54
C ALA A 130 -4.30 1.36 -20.62
N ALA A 131 -3.32 0.46 -20.64
CA ALA A 131 -3.31 -0.78 -21.44
C ALA A 131 -3.78 -2.04 -20.68
N ALA A 132 -4.12 -1.96 -19.39
CA ALA A 132 -4.67 -3.10 -18.64
C ALA A 132 -6.21 -3.02 -18.58
N PRO A 133 -6.95 -4.07 -19.01
CA PRO A 133 -8.40 -4.04 -19.05
C PRO A 133 -9.01 -3.81 -17.65
N ASN A 134 -9.89 -2.82 -17.59
CA ASN A 134 -10.49 -2.26 -16.40
C ASN A 134 -11.30 -3.31 -15.60
N ARG A 135 -11.03 -3.43 -14.30
CA ARG A 135 -11.59 -4.46 -13.38
C ARG A 135 -13.12 -4.44 -13.33
N ALA A 136 -13.74 -3.29 -13.59
CA ALA A 136 -15.19 -3.12 -13.68
C ALA A 136 -15.83 -3.97 -14.80
N GLN A 137 -15.13 -4.23 -15.91
CA GLN A 137 -15.66 -5.07 -17.00
C GLN A 137 -15.74 -6.56 -16.64
N ARG A 138 -14.95 -7.05 -15.66
CA ARG A 138 -15.03 -8.46 -15.19
C ARG A 138 -16.28 -8.74 -14.36
N ARG A 139 -16.93 -7.73 -13.77
CA ARG A 139 -18.18 -7.90 -13.00
C ARG A 139 -19.43 -7.94 -13.89
N ALA A 140 -19.34 -7.56 -15.16
CA ALA A 140 -20.48 -7.41 -16.06
C ALA A 140 -20.75 -8.61 -16.99
N THR A 141 -20.01 -9.73 -16.89
CA THR A 141 -20.28 -10.94 -17.67
C THR A 141 -21.06 -11.96 -16.83
N PRO A 142 -22.41 -11.97 -16.88
CA PRO A 142 -23.17 -13.09 -16.35
C PRO A 142 -22.83 -14.34 -17.17
N LYS A 143 -22.26 -15.33 -16.48
CA LYS A 143 -21.95 -16.66 -17.01
C LYS A 143 -23.26 -17.27 -17.54
N LYS A 144 -23.45 -17.26 -18.87
CA LYS A 144 -24.57 -17.96 -19.52
C LYS A 144 -24.41 -19.47 -19.31
N THR A 145 -25.07 -19.97 -18.27
CA THR A 145 -25.33 -21.39 -18.06
C THR A 145 -26.17 -21.89 -19.24
N LYS A 146 -25.56 -22.58 -20.21
CA LYS A 146 -26.32 -23.27 -21.26
C LYS A 146 -26.76 -24.63 -20.75
N THR A 147 -28.04 -24.67 -20.43
CA THR A 147 -28.90 -25.77 -20.01
C THR A 147 -28.88 -26.93 -21.02
N LYS A 148 -28.95 -28.15 -20.47
CA LYS A 148 -29.23 -29.45 -21.12
C LYS A 148 -30.23 -29.36 -22.28
N LYS A 149 -29.94 -30.07 -23.38
CA LYS A 149 -30.98 -30.63 -24.25
C LYS A 149 -30.56 -32.02 -24.72
N GLY A 150 -31.14 -33.05 -24.12
CA GLY A 150 -31.15 -34.40 -24.67
C GLY A 150 -32.21 -34.55 -25.76
N ARG A 151 -31.95 -35.48 -26.71
CA ARG A 151 -32.88 -36.30 -27.52
C ARG A 151 -32.03 -37.00 -28.61
N SER A 152 -31.72 -38.29 -28.44
CA SER A 152 -32.39 -39.46 -29.04
C SER A 152 -32.22 -39.60 -30.55
N SER A 153 -31.55 -40.67 -31.00
CA SER A 153 -32.13 -41.72 -31.86
C SER A 153 -31.02 -42.70 -32.25
N GLY A 154 -31.18 -43.96 -31.87
CA GLY A 154 -30.37 -45.03 -32.41
C GLY A 154 -30.65 -45.26 -33.89
N LYS A 155 -29.69 -45.85 -34.59
CA LYS A 155 -29.97 -46.68 -35.75
C LYS A 155 -28.92 -47.79 -35.85
N ARG A 156 -29.43 -49.01 -35.78
CA ARG A 156 -28.78 -50.25 -36.19
C ARG A 156 -28.52 -50.21 -37.70
N SER A 157 -27.38 -50.74 -38.13
CA SER A 157 -27.22 -51.78 -39.16
C SER A 157 -25.75 -52.12 -39.28
#